data_AF-A0A1H8QRR0-F1
#
_entry.id   AF-A0A1H8QRR0-F1
#
_cell.length_a   1.000
_cell.length_b   1.000
_cell.length_c   1.000
_cell.angle_alpha   90.00
_cell.angle_beta   90.00
_cell.angle_gamma   90.00
#
_symmetry.space_group_name_H-M   'P 1'
#
loop_
_entity.id
_entity.type
_entity.pdbx_description
1 polymer ?
#
loop_
_entity_poly.entity_id
_entity_poly.type
_entity_poly.pdbx_seq_one_letter_code
_entity_poly.pdbx_strand_id
1 'polypeptide(L)'
;MVGHAQRGQGPGELADTWTAAYQDYSRLFELEARESTEPVRHQLGHAAARVALAWRELSRTQPVAWWVAAAVELAATEFAERAVELGYTEPPPPLDAAPSPVARRPVGRPQRLRRSSGGSGYAGRSDGGGGE
;
A
#
# COMPACT_ATOMS: atom_id res chain seq x y z
N MET A 1 29.37 -21.88 -8.66
CA MET A 1 29.33 -20.79 -7.67
C MET A 1 29.20 -19.50 -8.48
N VAL A 2 27.96 -19.11 -8.83
CA VAL A 2 27.71 -17.97 -9.70
C VAL A 2 27.54 -16.74 -8.82
N GLY A 3 28.55 -15.87 -8.82
CA GLY A 3 28.45 -14.57 -8.17
C GLY A 3 27.41 -13.74 -8.91
N HIS A 4 26.23 -13.58 -8.33
CA HIS A 4 25.28 -12.55 -8.73
C HIS A 4 25.93 -11.20 -8.40
N ALA A 5 26.68 -10.66 -9.36
CA ALA A 5 27.04 -9.27 -9.36
C ALA A 5 25.72 -8.48 -9.29
N GLN A 6 25.48 -7.92 -8.12
CA GLN A 6 24.43 -6.97 -7.82
C GLN A 6 24.54 -5.89 -8.91
N ARG A 7 23.68 -5.95 -9.93
CA ARG A 7 23.56 -4.88 -10.90
C ARG A 7 22.97 -3.72 -10.12
N GLY A 8 23.83 -2.85 -9.62
CA GLY A 8 23.43 -1.63 -8.95
C GLY A 8 22.48 -0.87 -9.87
N GLN A 9 21.36 -0.44 -9.30
CA GLN A 9 20.40 0.41 -10.00
C GLN A 9 21.10 1.64 -10.55
N GLY A 10 20.74 2.02 -11.77
CA GLY A 10 21.26 3.26 -12.36
C GLY A 10 20.80 4.48 -11.56
N PRO A 11 21.51 5.63 -11.62
CA PRO A 11 21.10 6.85 -10.91
C PRO A 11 19.66 7.29 -11.20
N GLY A 12 19.17 7.07 -12.43
CA GLY A 12 17.78 7.35 -12.81
C GLY A 12 16.77 6.44 -12.12
N GLU A 13 17.08 5.15 -12.01
CA GLU A 13 16.20 4.17 -11.35
C GLU A 13 16.06 4.46 -9.84
N LEU A 14 17.14 4.94 -9.21
CA LEU A 14 17.11 5.37 -7.80
C LEU A 14 16.26 6.62 -7.59
N ALA A 15 16.33 7.59 -8.52
CA ALA A 15 15.49 8.79 -8.47
C ALA A 15 14.00 8.46 -8.67
N ASP A 16 13.69 7.56 -9.60
CA ASP A 16 12.31 7.08 -9.83
C ASP A 16 11.79 6.32 -8.61
N THR A 17 12.62 5.47 -8.02
CA THR A 17 12.29 4.69 -6.82
C THR A 17 12.05 5.59 -5.61
N TRP A 18 12.89 6.61 -5.42
CA TRP A 18 12.68 7.63 -4.40
C TRP A 18 11.37 8.39 -4.63
N THR A 19 11.12 8.80 -5.87
CA THR A 19 9.90 9.54 -6.25
C THR A 19 8.65 8.69 -5.98
N ALA A 20 8.67 7.42 -6.35
CA ALA A 20 7.57 6.49 -6.10
C ALA A 20 7.32 6.29 -4.60
N ALA A 21 8.38 6.11 -3.80
CA ALA A 21 8.27 5.98 -2.34
C ALA A 21 7.68 7.24 -1.70
N TYR A 22 8.13 8.42 -2.13
CA TYR A 22 7.63 9.70 -1.60
C TYR A 22 6.16 9.96 -1.98
N GLN A 23 5.77 9.62 -3.20
CA GLN A 23 4.37 9.74 -3.64
C GLN A 23 3.45 8.79 -2.87
N ASP A 24 3.89 7.55 -2.60
CA ASP A 24 3.13 6.58 -1.80
C ASP A 24 2.94 7.08 -0.37
N TYR A 25 4.02 7.55 0.27
CA TYR A 25 3.96 8.20 1.58
C TYR A 25 3.00 9.39 1.58
N SER A 26 3.09 10.29 0.60
CA SER A 26 2.25 11.51 0.54
C SER A 26 0.77 11.17 0.43
N ARG A 27 0.40 10.16 -0.38
CA ARG A 27 -0.98 9.69 -0.48
C ARG A 27 -1.48 9.09 0.82
N LEU A 28 -0.66 8.30 1.50
CA LEU A 28 -1.02 7.71 2.80
C LEU A 28 -1.09 8.77 3.90
N PHE A 29 -0.26 9.82 3.84
CA PHE A 29 -0.30 10.94 4.76
C PHE A 29 -1.61 11.73 4.62
N GLU A 30 -2.01 12.02 3.38
CA GLU A 30 -3.32 12.63 3.11
C GLU A 30 -4.49 11.74 3.54
N LEU A 31 -4.37 10.42 3.35
CA LEU A 31 -5.38 9.47 3.79
C LEU A 31 -5.47 9.42 5.31
N GLU A 32 -4.35 9.38 6.03
CA GLU A 32 -4.30 9.38 7.50
C GLU A 32 -4.92 10.66 8.07
N ALA A 33 -4.66 11.82 7.45
CA ALA A 33 -5.27 13.09 7.84
C ALA A 33 -6.80 13.11 7.66
N ARG A 34 -7.34 12.29 6.76
CA ARG A 34 -8.79 12.16 6.52
C ARG A 34 -9.41 11.03 7.34
N GLU A 35 -8.69 9.92 7.50
CA GLU A 35 -9.13 8.65 8.06
C GLU A 35 -8.00 8.03 8.90
N SER A 36 -7.80 8.56 10.12
CA SER A 36 -6.78 8.08 11.05
C SER A 36 -7.19 6.75 11.68
N THR A 37 -7.00 5.66 10.92
CA THR A 37 -7.24 4.29 11.35
C THR A 37 -5.92 3.55 11.57
N GLU A 38 -5.93 2.54 12.45
CA GLU A 38 -4.73 1.76 12.74
C GLU A 38 -4.07 1.14 11.49
N PRO A 39 -4.83 0.55 10.53
CA PRO A 39 -4.22 0.02 9.30
C PRO A 39 -3.57 1.11 8.43
N VAL A 40 -4.16 2.31 8.36
CA VAL A 40 -3.63 3.44 7.57
C VAL A 40 -2.36 3.97 8.24
N ARG A 41 -2.35 4.11 9.56
CA ARG A 41 -1.15 4.51 10.33
C ARG A 41 0.00 3.52 10.15
N HIS A 42 -0.28 2.22 10.24
CA HIS A 42 0.73 1.20 9.99
C HIS A 42 1.28 1.25 8.55
N GLN A 43 0.41 1.41 7.55
CA GLN A 43 0.84 1.56 6.15
C GLN A 43 1.68 2.83 5.94
N LEU A 44 1.28 3.95 6.57
CA LEU A 44 2.04 5.19 6.55
C LEU A 44 3.43 5.00 7.18
N GLY A 45 3.53 4.26 8.29
CA GLY A 45 4.79 3.92 8.94
C GLY A 45 5.72 3.13 8.02
N HIS A 46 5.18 2.11 7.34
CA HIS A 46 5.93 1.36 6.33
C HIS A 46 6.40 2.25 5.16
N ALA A 47 5.54 3.14 4.66
CA ALA A 47 5.90 4.07 3.59
C ALA A 47 6.98 5.08 4.03
N ALA A 48 6.91 5.59 5.26
CA ALA A 48 7.94 6.46 5.84
C ALA A 48 9.30 5.76 5.89
N ALA A 49 9.34 4.52 6.37
CA ALA A 49 10.57 3.73 6.40
C ALA A 49 11.17 3.50 5.00
N ARG A 50 10.33 3.30 3.97
CA ARG A 50 10.79 3.20 2.57
C ARG A 50 11.39 4.50 2.04
N VAL A 51 10.81 5.66 2.38
CA VAL A 51 11.37 6.97 2.02
C VAL A 51 12.73 7.17 2.68
N ALA A 52 12.88 6.81 3.96
CA ALA A 52 14.16 6.87 4.66
C ALA A 52 15.24 6.01 3.97
N LEU A 53 14.88 4.78 3.58
CA LEU A 53 15.78 3.88 2.87
C LEU A 53 16.18 4.44 1.49
N ALA A 54 15.22 4.99 0.74
CA ALA A 54 15.46 5.56 -0.58
C ALA A 54 16.40 6.77 -0.52
N TRP A 55 16.23 7.64 0.46
CA TRP A 55 17.12 8.78 0.68
C TRP A 55 18.56 8.35 0.96
N ARG A 56 18.75 7.36 1.84
CA ARG A 56 20.08 6.82 2.18
C ARG A 56 20.75 6.14 1.00
N GLU A 57 19.99 5.45 0.16
CA GLU A 57 20.56 4.81 -1.02
C GLU A 57 20.96 5.85 -2.08
N LEU A 58 20.13 6.89 -2.26
CA LEU A 58 20.41 7.99 -3.17
C LEU A 58 21.64 8.82 -2.72
N SER A 59 21.81 9.04 -1.41
CA SER A 59 22.97 9.76 -0.86
C SER A 59 24.29 8.98 -1.01
N ARG A 60 24.25 7.64 -0.93
CA ARG A 60 25.43 6.77 -1.07
C ARG A 60 25.92 6.62 -2.50
N THR A 61 24.99 6.69 -3.46
CA THR A 61 25.26 6.37 -4.87
C THR A 61 25.59 7.59 -5.72
N GLN A 62 25.23 8.79 -5.26
CA GLN A 62 25.48 10.03 -5.99
C GLN A 62 26.56 10.88 -5.32
N PRO A 63 27.50 11.48 -6.09
CA PRO A 63 28.44 12.45 -5.56
C PRO A 63 27.71 13.75 -5.24
N VAL A 64 27.29 13.90 -3.99
CA VAL A 64 26.65 15.12 -3.48
C VAL A 64 27.61 15.89 -2.56
N ALA A 65 27.42 17.21 -2.45
CA ALA A 65 28.17 17.99 -1.48
C ALA A 65 27.87 17.52 -0.05
N TRP A 66 28.86 17.61 0.85
CA TRP A 66 28.74 17.07 2.22
C TRP A 66 27.53 17.63 2.99
N TRP A 67 27.15 18.89 2.75
CA TRP A 67 26.01 19.53 3.40
C TRP A 67 24.67 19.01 2.85
N VAL A 68 24.62 18.61 1.58
CA VAL A 68 23.47 17.90 1.00
C VAL A 68 23.35 16.53 1.64
N ALA A 69 24.45 15.78 1.72
CA ALA A 69 24.46 14.46 2.36
C ALA A 69 23.95 14.54 3.81
N ALA A 70 24.42 15.53 4.59
CA ALA A 70 23.95 15.75 5.96
C ALA A 70 22.45 16.06 6.04
N ALA A 71 21.93 16.92 5.17
CA ALA A 71 20.50 17.23 5.12
C ALA A 71 19.65 16.01 4.74
N VAL A 72 20.15 15.18 3.82
CA VAL A 72 19.49 13.94 3.40
C VAL A 72 19.49 12.91 4.53
N GLU A 73 20.59 12.74 5.24
CA GLU A 73 20.66 11.83 6.39
C GLU A 73 19.75 12.27 7.54
N LEU A 74 19.64 13.59 7.78
CA LEU A 74 18.68 14.13 8.75
C LEU A 74 17.25 13.80 8.32
N ALA A 75 16.87 14.09 7.07
CA ALA A 75 15.54 13.77 6.55
C ALA A 75 15.24 12.27 6.64
N ALA A 76 16.19 11.41 6.28
CA ALA A 76 16.04 9.97 6.39
C ALA A 76 15.85 9.50 7.84
N THR A 77 16.51 10.17 8.80
CA THR A 77 16.35 9.87 10.22
C THR A 77 14.96 10.26 10.71
N GLU A 78 14.46 11.44 10.35
CA GLU A 78 13.10 11.89 10.68
C GLU A 78 12.03 10.94 10.13
N PHE A 79 12.19 10.47 8.89
CA PHE A 79 11.27 9.47 8.32
C PHE A 79 11.34 8.12 9.03
N ALA A 80 12.53 7.70 9.49
CA ALA A 80 12.69 6.46 10.24
C ALA A 80 12.07 6.58 11.65
N GLU A 81 12.27 7.70 12.34
CA GLU A 81 11.64 7.99 13.63
C GLU A 81 10.12 8.03 13.49
N ARG A 82 9.62 8.71 12.45
CA ARG A 82 8.20 8.75 12.14
C ARG A 82 7.61 7.37 11.89
N ALA A 83 8.36 6.47 11.25
CA ALA A 83 7.92 5.09 11.05
C ALA A 83 7.72 4.37 12.40
N VAL A 84 8.66 4.55 13.34
CA VAL A 84 8.58 3.97 14.69
C VAL A 84 7.40 4.55 15.48
N GLU A 85 7.17 5.86 15.42
CA GLU A 85 6.01 6.52 16.05
C GLU A 85 4.67 5.97 15.52
N LEU A 86 4.64 5.56 14.26
CA LEU A 86 3.48 4.96 13.60
C LEU A 86 3.37 3.45 13.85
N GLY A 87 4.22 2.90 14.72
CA GLY A 87 4.20 1.48 15.12
C GLY A 87 4.95 0.56 14.16
N TYR A 88 5.67 1.08 13.18
CA TYR A 88 6.49 0.28 12.27
C TYR A 88 7.91 0.12 12.82
N THR A 89 8.24 -1.09 13.28
CA THR A 89 9.53 -1.43 13.91
C THR A 89 10.36 -2.41 13.10
N GLU A 90 9.80 -2.96 12.03
CA GLU A 90 10.50 -3.86 11.12
C GLU A 90 11.41 -3.07 10.16
N PRO A 91 12.50 -3.67 9.66
CA PRO A 91 13.30 -3.04 8.61
C PRO A 91 12.46 -2.96 7.31
N PRO A 92 12.46 -1.80 6.61
CA PRO A 92 11.75 -1.68 5.33
C PRO A 92 12.30 -2.71 4.33
N PRO A 93 11.44 -3.27 3.46
CA PRO A 93 11.91 -4.17 2.41
C PRO A 93 12.90 -3.44 1.50
N PRO A 94 13.80 -4.18 0.81
CA PRO A 94 14.70 -3.60 -0.18
C PRO A 94 13.93 -2.76 -1.19
N LEU A 95 14.53 -1.66 -1.67
CA LEU A 95 13.86 -0.71 -2.55
C LEU A 95 13.33 -1.34 -3.85
N ASP A 96 14.01 -2.39 -4.32
CA ASP A 96 13.67 -3.19 -5.51
C ASP A 96 12.47 -4.12 -5.29
N ALA A 97 12.05 -4.31 -4.04
CA ALA A 97 10.84 -5.06 -3.74
C ALA A 97 9.64 -4.27 -4.27
N ALA A 98 8.81 -4.94 -5.08
CA ALA A 98 7.61 -4.37 -5.65
C ALA A 98 6.84 -3.56 -4.58
N PRO A 99 6.31 -2.37 -4.93
CA PRO A 99 5.58 -1.57 -3.97
C PRO A 99 4.52 -2.44 -3.31
N SER A 100 4.53 -2.46 -1.97
CA SER A 100 3.62 -3.26 -1.18
C SER A 100 2.23 -3.09 -1.78
N PRO A 101 1.58 -4.18 -2.25
CA PRO A 101 0.31 -4.03 -2.91
C PRO A 101 -0.60 -3.40 -1.87
N VAL A 102 -0.89 -2.11 -2.04
CA VAL A 102 -2.04 -1.46 -1.40
C VAL A 102 -3.14 -2.46 -1.64
N ALA A 103 -3.55 -3.15 -0.59
CA ALA A 103 -4.60 -4.13 -0.69
C ALA A 103 -5.80 -3.31 -1.12
N ARG A 104 -6.02 -3.25 -2.43
CA ARG A 104 -7.25 -2.82 -3.05
C ARG A 104 -8.23 -3.89 -2.61
N ARG A 105 -8.69 -3.81 -1.35
CA ARG A 105 -9.88 -4.50 -0.91
C ARG A 105 -10.92 -4.07 -1.93
N PRO A 106 -11.49 -4.99 -2.71
CA PRO A 106 -12.56 -4.61 -3.60
C PRO A 106 -13.71 -4.11 -2.73
N VAL A 107 -13.89 -2.78 -2.70
CA VAL A 107 -15.13 -2.15 -2.25
C VAL A 107 -16.16 -2.50 -3.32
N GLY A 108 -16.75 -3.70 -3.24
CA GLY A 108 -17.56 -4.18 -4.35
C GLY A 108 -18.01 -5.63 -4.34
N ARG A 109 -18.72 -6.04 -3.29
CA ARG A 109 -19.93 -6.82 -3.55
C ARG A 109 -20.95 -6.50 -2.46
N PRO A 110 -22.06 -5.81 -2.76
CA PRO A 110 -23.16 -5.77 -1.81
C PRO A 110 -23.58 -7.22 -1.61
N GLN A 111 -23.45 -7.72 -0.38
CA GLN A 111 -24.14 -8.93 0.01
C GLN A 111 -25.61 -8.64 -0.26
N ARG A 112 -26.19 -9.36 -1.23
CA ARG A 112 -27.63 -9.33 -1.45
C ARG A 112 -28.25 -9.73 -0.11
N LEU A 113 -28.74 -8.74 0.63
CA LEU A 113 -29.74 -8.95 1.65
C LEU A 113 -30.85 -9.70 0.95
N ARG A 114 -30.95 -10.99 1.25
CA ARG A 114 -32.04 -11.87 0.83
C ARG A 114 -33.28 -11.42 1.60
N ARG A 115 -33.80 -10.27 1.20
CA ARG A 115 -35.13 -9.80 1.54
C ARG A 115 -36.04 -10.06 0.36
N SER A 116 -37.31 -10.20 0.74
CA SER A 116 -38.47 -10.44 -0.09
C SER A 116 -38.71 -11.93 -0.38
N SER A 117 -39.88 -12.50 -0.14
CA SER A 117 -41.11 -12.16 0.60
C SER A 117 -42.11 -13.20 0.09
N GLY A 118 -43.09 -13.55 0.90
CA GLY A 118 -44.12 -14.52 0.54
C GLY A 118 -44.77 -14.27 -0.82
N GLY A 119 -44.97 -15.36 -1.56
CA GLY A 119 -45.94 -15.47 -2.63
C GLY A 119 -46.92 -16.57 -2.22
N SER A 120 -48.00 -16.16 -1.58
CA SER A 120 -49.22 -16.96 -1.46
C SER A 120 -49.72 -17.24 -2.88
N GLY A 121 -49.86 -18.51 -3.23
CA GLY A 121 -50.32 -18.96 -4.54
C GLY A 121 -51.22 -20.17 -4.38
N TYR A 122 -52.46 -19.92 -3.97
CA TYR A 122 -53.57 -20.84 -4.20
C TYR A 122 -53.72 -21.03 -5.72
N ALA A 123 -53.51 -22.24 -6.21
CA ALA A 123 -53.96 -22.66 -7.53
C ALA A 123 -54.87 -23.88 -7.35
N GLY A 124 -56.17 -23.63 -7.47
CA GLY A 124 -57.24 -24.60 -7.36
C GLY A 124 -57.10 -25.70 -8.41
N ARG A 125 -57.26 -26.93 -7.95
CA ARG A 125 -57.44 -28.10 -8.79
C ARG A 125 -58.95 -28.26 -9.02
N SER A 126 -59.41 -27.81 -10.18
CA SER A 126 -60.78 -28.06 -10.66
C SER A 126 -60.78 -29.18 -11.70
N ASP A 127 -61.86 -29.94 -11.64
CA ASP A 127 -62.21 -31.16 -12.37
C ASP A 127 -61.92 -31.18 -13.87
N GLY A 128 -61.55 -32.37 -14.33
CA GLY A 128 -61.67 -32.79 -15.73
C GLY A 128 -62.26 -34.20 -15.75
N GLY A 129 -63.58 -34.29 -15.92
CA GLY A 129 -64.29 -35.53 -16.19
C GLY A 129 -64.85 -35.55 -17.62
N GLY A 130 -64.80 -36.73 -18.26
CA GLY A 130 -65.83 -37.23 -19.18
C GLY A 130 -65.64 -37.04 -20.69
N GLY A 131 -65.75 -38.17 -21.42
CA GLY A 131 -65.91 -38.30 -22.88
C GLY A 131 -64.59 -38.63 -23.57
N GLU A 132 -64.40 -39.76 -24.27
CA GLU A 132 -65.33 -40.65 -25.00
C GLU A 132 -64.96 -42.14 -24.82
#